data_AF-A0A383E7J8-F1
#
_entry.id   AF-A0A383E7J8-F1
#
_cell.length_a   1.000
_cell.length_b   1.000
_cell.length_c   1.000
_cell.angle_alpha   90.00
_cell.angle_beta   90.00
_cell.angle_gamma   90.00
#
_symmetry.space_group_name_H-M   'P 1'
#
loop_
_entity.id
_entity.type
_entity.pdbx_description
1 polymer ?
#
loop_
_entity_poly.entity_id
_entity_poly.type
_entity_poly.pdbx_seq_one_letter_code
_entity_poly.pdbx_strand_id
1 'polypeptide(L)'
;RRRSSHSASHVDLHGNDHEVEYVIVSHPNFFSAATRLAQYHEQRNGLKTIVVTPQEIYNEFSSGTKDITAIRDFLRMFYKKPNNKLKYLLLFGDASYDPLNRITANTNYIPSFQSKNSISPTQSFITDDFFGLLDDYEGIFSNDLVDIGIGRFPVQTLAEANNVVDKVLNYNSGLSIGDWRNMVAFVADDGDASDGNTHMWQADSLANIIADKYSNINIDKIYLDSYNQEST
;
A
#
# COMPACT_ATOMS: atom_id res chain seq x y z
N ARG A 1 -20.44 6.24 -41.15
CA ARG A 1 -19.64 6.49 -39.93
C ARG A 1 -20.18 5.60 -38.81
N ARG A 2 -19.67 4.37 -38.66
CA ARG A 2 -20.00 3.48 -37.54
C ARG A 2 -19.11 3.87 -36.35
N ARG A 3 -19.72 4.30 -35.25
CA ARG A 3 -19.02 4.46 -33.97
C ARG A 3 -18.79 3.05 -33.41
N SER A 4 -17.54 2.67 -33.17
CA SER A 4 -17.22 1.47 -32.40
C SER A 4 -17.53 1.76 -30.94
N SER A 5 -18.65 1.25 -30.45
CA SER A 5 -18.90 1.13 -29.01
C SER A 5 -17.99 0.03 -28.47
N HIS A 6 -16.92 0.40 -27.77
CA HIS A 6 -16.26 -0.53 -26.87
C HIS A 6 -17.25 -0.80 -25.74
N SER A 7 -17.82 -2.00 -25.73
CA SER A 7 -18.58 -2.50 -24.59
C SER A 7 -17.60 -2.72 -23.45
N ALA A 8 -17.49 -1.78 -22.52
CA ALA A 8 -16.98 -2.11 -21.21
C ALA A 8 -17.97 -3.09 -20.59
N SER A 9 -17.54 -4.32 -20.33
CA SER A 9 -18.30 -5.27 -19.52
C SER A 9 -18.56 -4.62 -18.17
N HIS A 10 -19.82 -4.38 -17.84
CA HIS A 10 -20.22 -3.97 -16.49
C HIS A 10 -19.92 -5.16 -15.56
N VAL A 11 -18.87 -5.04 -14.76
CA VAL A 11 -18.60 -5.98 -13.66
C VAL A 11 -19.56 -5.61 -12.54
N ASP A 12 -20.49 -6.49 -12.21
CA ASP A 12 -21.33 -6.34 -11.02
C ASP A 12 -20.45 -6.57 -9.77
N LEU A 13 -20.08 -5.49 -9.07
CA LEU A 13 -19.23 -5.61 -7.88
C LEU A 13 -20.02 -6.09 -6.65
N HIS A 14 -21.36 -6.00 -6.68
CA HIS A 14 -22.23 -6.53 -5.62
C HIS A 14 -22.43 -8.05 -5.74
N GLY A 15 -22.36 -8.58 -6.96
CA GLY A 15 -22.67 -9.98 -7.30
C GLY A 15 -21.57 -11.01 -6.99
N ASN A 16 -20.35 -10.60 -6.64
CA ASN A 16 -19.22 -11.52 -6.48
C ASN A 16 -18.86 -11.82 -5.01
N ASP A 17 -18.97 -13.13 -4.72
CA ASP A 17 -18.39 -13.98 -3.68
C ASP A 17 -18.28 -13.46 -2.24
N HIS A 18 -18.86 -14.24 -1.33
CA HIS A 18 -18.64 -14.15 0.12
C HIS A 18 -17.19 -14.48 0.54
N GLU A 19 -16.30 -14.71 -0.42
CA GLU A 19 -14.97 -15.25 -0.21
C GLU A 19 -13.85 -14.26 -0.51
N VAL A 20 -14.12 -13.03 -0.98
CA VAL A 20 -13.06 -12.07 -1.33
C VAL A 20 -12.17 -11.77 -0.11
N GLU A 21 -10.87 -12.05 -0.25
CA GLU A 21 -9.86 -11.83 0.79
C GLU A 21 -8.92 -10.68 0.45
N TYR A 22 -8.65 -10.48 -0.84
CA TYR A 22 -7.68 -9.52 -1.34
C TYR A 22 -8.27 -8.66 -2.45
N VAL A 23 -8.25 -7.35 -2.26
CA VAL A 23 -8.68 -6.39 -3.28
C VAL A 23 -7.47 -5.66 -3.82
N ILE A 24 -7.32 -5.64 -5.14
CA ILE A 24 -6.36 -4.80 -5.83
C ILE A 24 -7.13 -3.73 -6.60
N VAL A 25 -7.03 -2.48 -6.17
CA VAL A 25 -7.52 -1.34 -6.93
C VAL A 25 -6.39 -0.89 -7.84
N SER A 26 -6.53 -1.05 -9.15
CA SER A 26 -5.48 -0.76 -10.13
C SER A 26 -5.93 0.26 -11.16
N HIS A 27 -5.07 1.24 -11.45
CA HIS A 27 -5.30 2.06 -12.64
C HIS A 27 -5.23 1.20 -13.91
N PRO A 28 -6.03 1.49 -14.96
CA PRO A 28 -6.07 0.69 -16.19
C PRO A 28 -4.70 0.43 -16.83
N ASN A 29 -3.78 1.41 -16.78
CA ASN A 29 -2.42 1.28 -17.32
C ASN A 29 -1.59 0.15 -16.69
N PHE A 30 -1.93 -0.26 -15.46
CA PHE A 30 -1.18 -1.26 -14.69
C PHE A 30 -1.99 -2.54 -14.45
N PHE A 31 -3.21 -2.61 -15.01
CA PHE A 31 -4.16 -3.69 -14.75
C PHE A 31 -3.61 -5.07 -15.09
N SER A 32 -2.80 -5.19 -16.14
CA SER A 32 -2.15 -6.45 -16.52
C SER A 32 -1.13 -6.91 -15.47
N ALA A 33 -0.32 -6.01 -14.90
CA ALA A 33 0.62 -6.31 -13.83
C ALA A 33 -0.11 -6.67 -12.52
N ALA A 34 -1.17 -5.91 -12.19
CA ALA A 34 -2.04 -6.19 -11.05
C ALA A 34 -2.71 -7.56 -11.14
N THR A 35 -3.24 -7.91 -12.33
CA THR A 35 -3.85 -9.23 -12.58
C THR A 35 -2.82 -10.36 -12.46
N ARG A 36 -1.61 -10.15 -12.98
CA ARG A 36 -0.52 -11.13 -12.82
C ARG A 36 -0.15 -11.35 -11.35
N LEU A 37 -0.15 -10.29 -10.53
CA LEU A 37 0.07 -10.39 -9.09
C LEU A 37 -1.07 -11.12 -8.37
N ALA A 38 -2.32 -10.83 -8.73
CA ALA A 38 -3.50 -11.50 -8.19
C ALA A 38 -3.43 -13.02 -8.45
N GLN A 39 -3.21 -13.42 -9.71
CA GLN A 39 -3.09 -14.82 -10.11
C GLN A 39 -1.96 -15.54 -9.37
N TYR A 40 -0.84 -14.85 -9.13
CA TYR A 40 0.26 -15.41 -8.37
C TYR A 40 -0.14 -15.72 -6.92
N HIS A 41 -0.82 -14.80 -6.23
CA HIS A 41 -1.29 -15.01 -4.87
C HIS A 41 -2.43 -16.03 -4.78
N GLU A 42 -3.32 -16.09 -5.78
CA GLU A 42 -4.33 -17.15 -5.90
C GLU A 42 -3.67 -18.53 -5.98
N GLN A 43 -2.69 -18.70 -6.87
CA GLN A 43 -2.02 -19.99 -7.10
C GLN A 43 -1.14 -20.41 -5.91
N ARG A 44 -0.42 -19.46 -5.31
CA ARG A 44 0.54 -19.75 -4.24
C ARG A 44 -0.10 -19.81 -2.86
N ASN A 45 -1.01 -18.88 -2.58
CA ASN A 45 -1.54 -18.65 -1.24
C ASN A 45 -3.02 -19.03 -1.11
N GLY A 46 -3.70 -19.33 -2.23
CA GLY A 46 -5.14 -19.60 -2.24
C GLY A 46 -6.00 -18.37 -1.99
N LEU A 47 -5.42 -17.16 -2.03
CA LEU A 47 -6.14 -15.92 -1.73
C LEU A 47 -7.16 -15.60 -2.83
N LYS A 48 -8.43 -15.48 -2.46
CA LYS A 48 -9.48 -15.02 -3.38
C LYS A 48 -9.30 -13.53 -3.65
N THR A 49 -8.83 -13.22 -4.86
CA THR A 49 -8.42 -11.86 -5.23
C THR A 49 -9.38 -11.27 -6.25
N ILE A 50 -9.72 -9.99 -6.10
CA ILE A 50 -10.39 -9.22 -7.15
C ILE A 50 -9.52 -8.05 -7.58
N VAL A 51 -9.42 -7.82 -8.88
CA VAL A 51 -8.73 -6.67 -9.46
C VAL A 51 -9.76 -5.78 -10.12
N VAL A 52 -9.84 -4.54 -9.65
CA VAL A 52 -10.85 -3.56 -10.07
C VAL A 52 -10.20 -2.22 -10.33
N THR A 53 -10.81 -1.43 -11.21
CA THR A 53 -10.37 -0.06 -11.47
C THR A 53 -11.08 0.94 -10.55
N PRO A 54 -10.46 2.10 -10.26
CA PRO A 54 -11.15 3.14 -9.50
C PRO A 54 -12.48 3.56 -10.15
N GLN A 55 -12.55 3.60 -11.48
CA GLN A 55 -13.77 4.03 -12.18
C GLN A 55 -14.93 3.05 -12.02
N GLU A 56 -14.68 1.75 -12.00
CA GLU A 56 -15.71 0.73 -11.72
C GLU A 56 -16.29 0.94 -10.33
N ILE A 57 -15.43 1.18 -9.33
CA ILE A 57 -15.86 1.50 -7.97
C ILE A 57 -16.67 2.81 -7.94
N TYR A 58 -16.18 3.87 -8.57
CA TYR A 58 -16.88 5.16 -8.56
C TYR A 58 -18.27 5.05 -9.17
N ASN A 59 -18.42 4.29 -10.26
CA ASN A 59 -19.72 4.12 -10.92
C ASN A 59 -20.78 3.56 -9.98
N GLU A 60 -20.40 2.69 -9.03
CA GLU A 60 -21.33 2.02 -8.12
C GLU A 60 -21.45 2.72 -6.76
N PHE A 61 -20.36 3.27 -6.24
CA PHE A 61 -20.29 3.79 -4.86
C PHE A 61 -20.30 5.33 -4.76
N SER A 62 -20.16 6.05 -5.88
CA SER A 62 -20.20 7.53 -5.92
C SER A 62 -20.89 8.09 -7.16
N SER A 63 -21.73 7.30 -7.84
CA SER A 63 -22.44 7.70 -9.07
C SER A 63 -21.50 8.23 -10.17
N GLY A 64 -20.31 7.63 -10.28
CA GLY A 64 -19.26 7.96 -11.24
C GLY A 64 -18.32 9.10 -10.83
N THR A 65 -18.56 9.74 -9.67
CA THR A 65 -17.73 10.86 -9.19
C THR A 65 -16.43 10.35 -8.57
N LYS A 66 -15.30 10.98 -8.87
CA LYS A 66 -14.02 10.65 -8.25
C LYS A 66 -14.04 11.00 -6.75
N ASP A 67 -14.26 10.01 -5.91
CA ASP A 67 -14.37 10.14 -4.46
C ASP A 67 -13.64 9.00 -3.75
N ILE A 68 -12.74 9.34 -2.83
CA ILE A 68 -12.00 8.33 -2.06
C ILE A 68 -12.91 7.54 -1.11
N THR A 69 -14.02 8.13 -0.68
CA THR A 69 -15.01 7.45 0.17
C THR A 69 -15.63 6.27 -0.57
N ALA A 70 -15.79 6.33 -1.89
CA ALA A 70 -16.29 5.21 -2.68
C ALA A 70 -15.37 3.98 -2.64
N ILE A 71 -14.04 4.17 -2.63
CA ILE A 71 -13.10 3.05 -2.46
C ILE A 71 -13.26 2.43 -1.06
N ARG A 72 -13.38 3.27 -0.03
CA ARG A 72 -13.62 2.79 1.33
C ARG A 72 -14.96 2.06 1.45
N ASP A 73 -16.03 2.61 0.90
CA ASP A 73 -17.38 2.05 0.98
C ASP A 73 -17.50 0.73 0.20
N PHE A 74 -16.78 0.61 -0.91
CA PHE A 74 -16.60 -0.65 -1.62
C PHE A 74 -15.94 -1.72 -0.75
N LEU A 75 -14.91 -1.38 0.02
CA LEU A 75 -14.28 -2.31 0.96
C LEU A 75 -15.20 -2.64 2.14
N ARG A 76 -15.91 -1.63 2.66
CA ARG A 76 -16.91 -1.80 3.73
C ARG A 76 -18.02 -2.77 3.34
N MET A 77 -18.41 -2.81 2.07
CA MET A 77 -19.38 -3.77 1.56
C MET A 77 -18.95 -5.23 1.82
N PHE A 78 -17.66 -5.57 1.66
CA PHE A 78 -17.15 -6.89 2.01
C PHE A 78 -17.02 -7.04 3.53
N TYR A 79 -16.47 -6.02 4.19
CA TYR A 79 -16.20 -6.03 5.62
C TYR A 79 -17.44 -6.26 6.49
N LYS A 80 -18.58 -5.66 6.13
CA LYS A 80 -19.83 -5.76 6.89
C LYS A 80 -20.61 -7.07 6.64
N LYS A 81 -20.13 -7.96 5.77
CA LYS A 81 -20.76 -9.28 5.56
C LYS A 81 -20.58 -10.15 6.81
N PRO A 82 -21.59 -10.95 7.23
CA PRO A 82 -21.48 -11.81 8.42
C PRO A 82 -20.29 -12.80 8.43
N ASN A 83 -19.83 -13.21 7.24
CA ASN A 83 -18.69 -14.09 7.04
C ASN A 83 -17.53 -13.36 6.36
N ASN A 84 -17.26 -12.10 6.74
CA ASN A 84 -16.19 -11.30 6.14
C ASN A 84 -14.86 -12.07 6.07
N LYS A 85 -14.25 -12.04 4.89
CA LYS A 85 -12.93 -12.62 4.60
C LYS A 85 -11.91 -11.57 4.16
N LEU A 86 -12.33 -10.32 3.95
CA LEU A 86 -11.46 -9.25 3.51
C LEU A 86 -10.31 -9.06 4.51
N LYS A 87 -9.09 -9.15 4.01
CA LYS A 87 -7.85 -9.00 4.79
C LYS A 87 -6.92 -7.96 4.23
N TYR A 88 -6.95 -7.74 2.90
CA TYR A 88 -5.93 -6.95 2.23
C TYR A 88 -6.50 -6.02 1.16
N LEU A 89 -5.95 -4.81 1.11
CA LEU A 89 -6.08 -3.86 0.02
C LEU A 89 -4.69 -3.55 -0.55
N LEU A 90 -4.56 -3.62 -1.88
CA LEU A 90 -3.43 -3.05 -2.60
C LEU A 90 -3.91 -1.97 -3.56
N LEU A 91 -3.35 -0.76 -3.41
CA LEU A 91 -3.52 0.33 -4.34
C LEU A 91 -2.38 0.29 -5.37
N PHE A 92 -2.69 -0.01 -6.62
CA PHE A 92 -1.72 -0.22 -7.69
C PHE A 92 -1.68 0.99 -8.63
N GLY A 93 -0.89 1.98 -8.23
CA GLY A 93 -0.70 3.25 -8.94
C GLY A 93 -0.32 4.38 -7.99
N ASP A 94 0.40 5.35 -8.52
CA ASP A 94 0.81 6.53 -7.78
C ASP A 94 -0.37 7.43 -7.35
N ALA A 95 -0.16 8.17 -6.27
CA ALA A 95 -1.07 9.20 -5.77
C ALA A 95 -0.41 10.58 -5.94
N SER A 96 -1.19 11.64 -5.75
CA SER A 96 -0.65 13.00 -5.82
C SER A 96 -1.15 13.88 -4.69
N TYR A 97 -0.31 14.85 -4.33
CA TYR A 97 -0.71 15.98 -3.50
C TYR A 97 -1.78 16.85 -4.18
N ASP A 98 -1.91 16.77 -5.52
CA ASP A 98 -2.95 17.45 -6.30
C ASP A 98 -4.02 16.48 -6.80
N PRO A 99 -5.03 16.16 -5.98
CA PRO A 99 -6.03 15.15 -6.33
C PRO A 99 -6.97 15.61 -7.46
N LEU A 100 -7.06 16.93 -7.65
CA LEU A 100 -7.94 17.59 -8.61
C LEU A 100 -7.26 17.89 -9.96
N ASN A 101 -6.01 17.44 -10.12
CA ASN A 101 -5.31 17.46 -11.40
C ASN A 101 -5.20 18.85 -12.05
N ARG A 102 -4.83 19.84 -11.24
CA ARG A 102 -4.61 21.24 -11.60
C ARG A 102 -3.22 21.49 -12.17
N ILE A 103 -2.22 20.68 -11.81
CA ILE A 103 -0.85 20.76 -12.35
C ILE A 103 -0.69 19.89 -13.60
N THR A 104 0.25 20.25 -14.46
CA THR A 104 0.62 19.45 -15.64
C THR A 104 1.46 18.23 -15.23
N ALA A 105 1.38 17.15 -16.03
CA ALA A 105 2.14 15.91 -15.81
C ALA A 105 1.95 15.24 -14.43
N ASN A 106 0.75 15.38 -13.85
CA ASN A 106 0.40 14.79 -12.57
C ASN A 106 0.20 13.26 -12.63
N THR A 107 0.66 12.54 -11.62
CA THR A 107 0.60 11.07 -11.52
C THR A 107 -0.47 10.60 -10.53
N ASN A 108 -1.64 11.23 -10.54
CA ASN A 108 -2.75 10.89 -9.64
C ASN A 108 -3.64 9.75 -10.16
N TYR A 109 -3.06 8.56 -10.26
CA TYR A 109 -3.73 7.37 -10.78
C TYR A 109 -4.78 6.83 -9.81
N ILE A 110 -4.42 6.73 -8.52
CA ILE A 110 -5.32 6.31 -7.45
C ILE A 110 -5.14 7.30 -6.29
N PRO A 111 -6.17 8.11 -5.97
CA PRO A 111 -6.06 9.09 -4.91
C PRO A 111 -5.79 8.44 -3.54
N SER A 112 -5.21 9.21 -2.64
CA SER A 112 -5.00 8.87 -1.23
C SER A 112 -5.77 9.85 -0.36
N PHE A 113 -6.01 9.50 0.90
CA PHE A 113 -6.53 10.47 1.86
C PHE A 113 -5.46 11.53 2.19
N GLN A 114 -5.90 12.79 2.29
CA GLN A 114 -5.06 13.92 2.72
C GLN A 114 -5.65 14.53 3.98
N SER A 115 -4.79 14.87 4.94
CA SER A 115 -5.20 15.56 6.17
C SER A 115 -5.89 16.89 5.87
N LYS A 116 -6.78 17.33 6.76
CA LYS A 116 -7.46 18.63 6.64
C LYS A 116 -6.49 19.83 6.75
N ASN A 117 -5.38 19.66 7.46
CA ASN A 117 -4.36 20.69 7.59
C ASN A 117 -3.47 20.69 6.34
N SER A 118 -3.11 21.89 5.86
CA SER A 118 -2.23 22.08 4.69
C SER A 118 -1.14 23.13 4.92
N ILE A 119 -0.96 23.58 6.17
CA ILE A 119 -0.03 24.67 6.53
C ILE A 119 1.02 24.26 7.58
N SER A 120 0.77 23.18 8.32
CA SER A 120 1.69 22.66 9.32
C SER A 120 2.46 21.47 8.76
N PRO A 121 3.80 21.50 8.68
CA PRO A 121 4.58 20.38 8.15
C PRO A 121 4.35 19.06 8.88
N THR A 122 4.09 19.10 10.19
CA THR A 122 3.89 17.90 11.03
C THR A 122 2.44 17.45 11.10
N GLN A 123 1.49 18.25 10.61
CA GLN A 123 0.06 17.91 10.61
C GLN A 123 -0.53 17.81 9.21
N SER A 124 0.26 18.11 8.18
CA SER A 124 -0.07 17.96 6.76
C SER A 124 0.53 16.66 6.26
N PHE A 125 -0.30 15.65 6.06
CA PHE A 125 0.13 14.31 5.67
C PHE A 125 -0.83 13.65 4.69
N ILE A 126 -0.32 12.64 4.00
CA ILE A 126 -1.06 11.73 3.15
C ILE A 126 -1.03 10.37 3.82
N THR A 127 -2.16 9.67 3.84
CA THR A 127 -2.23 8.29 4.33
C THR A 127 -3.21 7.46 3.51
N ASP A 128 -2.90 6.17 3.37
CA ASP A 128 -3.81 5.17 2.82
C ASP A 128 -4.60 4.44 3.92
N ASP A 129 -4.27 4.65 5.21
CA ASP A 129 -4.92 4.00 6.35
C ASP A 129 -6.43 4.23 6.35
N PHE A 130 -6.86 5.41 5.85
CA PHE A 130 -8.27 5.77 5.66
C PHE A 130 -9.09 4.68 4.98
N PHE A 131 -8.50 3.96 4.02
CA PHE A 131 -9.21 2.92 3.26
C PHE A 131 -9.47 1.65 4.07
N GLY A 132 -8.77 1.42 5.17
CA GLY A 132 -9.04 0.31 6.09
C GLY A 132 -9.68 0.71 7.41
N LEU A 133 -10.23 1.93 7.51
CA LEU A 133 -11.10 2.34 8.61
C LEU A 133 -12.55 1.98 8.26
N LEU A 134 -12.99 0.77 8.61
CA LEU A 134 -14.20 0.15 8.05
C LEU A 134 -15.37 0.08 9.03
N ASP A 135 -15.19 0.47 10.30
CA ASP A 135 -16.25 0.50 11.30
C ASP A 135 -17.19 1.71 11.19
N ASP A 136 -18.36 1.64 11.84
CA ASP A 136 -19.49 2.59 11.61
C ASP A 136 -19.21 4.03 12.05
N TYR A 137 -18.20 4.24 12.89
CA TYR A 137 -17.86 5.56 13.44
C TYR A 137 -16.42 6.00 13.15
N GLU A 138 -15.79 5.38 12.14
CA GLU A 138 -14.41 5.68 11.76
C GLU A 138 -14.28 6.49 10.47
N GLY A 139 -13.07 7.00 10.22
CA GLY A 139 -12.71 7.87 9.09
C GLY A 139 -12.36 9.29 9.48
N ILE A 140 -12.28 9.57 10.78
CA ILE A 140 -11.91 10.89 11.30
C ILE A 140 -10.60 10.86 12.10
N PHE A 141 -9.96 9.68 12.19
CA PHE A 141 -8.69 9.46 12.88
C PHE A 141 -8.76 9.81 14.36
N SER A 142 -9.85 9.41 15.02
CA SER A 142 -10.12 9.71 16.44
C SER A 142 -10.12 8.43 17.27
N ASN A 143 -8.93 7.83 17.43
CA ASN A 143 -8.72 6.48 17.97
C ASN A 143 -9.28 5.35 17.07
N ASP A 144 -9.45 5.64 15.78
CA ASP A 144 -9.81 4.67 14.75
C ASP A 144 -8.67 3.65 14.60
N LEU A 145 -9.01 2.38 14.39
CA LEU A 145 -8.04 1.29 14.21
C LEU A 145 -8.12 0.77 12.78
N VAL A 146 -6.98 0.41 12.21
CA VAL A 146 -6.94 -0.13 10.85
C VAL A 146 -7.37 -1.61 10.87
N ASP A 147 -8.43 -1.94 10.14
CA ASP A 147 -9.08 -3.26 10.13
C ASP A 147 -8.44 -4.28 9.19
N ILE A 148 -7.76 -3.80 8.14
CA ILE A 148 -7.18 -4.63 7.07
C ILE A 148 -5.76 -4.19 6.73
N GLY A 149 -4.94 -5.09 6.19
CA GLY A 149 -3.61 -4.73 5.67
C GLY A 149 -3.72 -3.90 4.41
N ILE A 150 -3.13 -2.70 4.41
CA ILE A 150 -3.15 -1.78 3.26
C ILE A 150 -1.72 -1.62 2.73
N GLY A 151 -1.59 -1.69 1.41
CA GLY A 151 -0.34 -1.37 0.73
C GLY A 151 -0.58 -0.55 -0.53
N ARG A 152 0.47 0.11 -1.00
CA ARG A 152 0.49 0.80 -2.29
C ARG A 152 1.74 0.45 -3.07
N PHE A 153 1.57 0.20 -4.37
CA PHE A 153 2.66 0.28 -5.33
C PHE A 153 2.57 1.61 -6.07
N PRO A 154 3.38 2.63 -5.69
CA PRO A 154 3.36 3.94 -6.30
C PRO A 154 4.13 3.91 -7.62
N VAL A 155 3.53 3.30 -8.64
CA VAL A 155 4.11 3.17 -9.97
C VAL A 155 3.47 4.16 -10.93
N GLN A 156 4.28 4.62 -11.89
CA GLN A 156 3.89 5.60 -12.89
C GLN A 156 3.93 5.01 -14.31
N THR A 157 4.67 3.92 -14.51
CA THR A 157 4.76 3.23 -15.81
C THR A 157 4.46 1.73 -15.68
N LEU A 158 4.04 1.11 -16.79
CA LEU A 158 3.86 -0.34 -16.84
C LEU A 158 5.18 -1.10 -16.61
N ALA A 159 6.31 -0.51 -16.99
CA ALA A 159 7.63 -1.10 -16.72
C ALA A 159 7.92 -1.14 -15.21
N GLU A 160 7.68 -0.04 -14.49
CA GLU A 160 7.78 -0.02 -13.02
C GLU A 160 6.81 -1.00 -12.36
N ALA A 161 5.56 -1.06 -12.85
CA ALA A 161 4.55 -2.01 -12.40
C ALA A 161 5.03 -3.46 -12.53
N ASN A 162 5.61 -3.83 -13.66
CA ASN A 162 6.18 -5.16 -13.86
C ASN A 162 7.39 -5.39 -12.95
N ASN A 163 8.28 -4.40 -12.79
CA ASN A 163 9.46 -4.52 -11.92
C ASN A 163 9.08 -4.79 -10.45
N VAL A 164 8.05 -4.12 -9.91
CA VAL A 164 7.61 -4.38 -8.53
C VAL A 164 6.97 -5.76 -8.39
N VAL A 165 6.17 -6.20 -9.37
CA VAL A 165 5.60 -7.56 -9.38
C VAL A 165 6.68 -8.62 -9.48
N ASP A 166 7.66 -8.42 -10.37
CA ASP A 166 8.80 -9.32 -10.51
C ASP A 166 9.60 -9.42 -9.21
N LYS A 167 9.80 -8.32 -8.48
CA LYS A 167 10.42 -8.36 -7.14
C LYS A 167 9.63 -9.24 -6.17
N VAL A 168 8.30 -9.12 -6.12
CA VAL A 168 7.45 -9.94 -5.24
C VAL A 168 7.55 -11.44 -5.58
N LEU A 169 7.45 -11.77 -6.86
CA LEU A 169 7.56 -13.15 -7.36
C LEU A 169 8.95 -13.72 -7.09
N ASN A 170 10.00 -12.95 -7.40
CA ASN A 170 11.38 -13.36 -7.23
C ASN A 170 11.73 -13.54 -5.75
N TYR A 171 11.29 -12.64 -4.86
CA TYR A 171 11.47 -12.78 -3.40
C TYR A 171 10.87 -14.09 -2.86
N ASN A 172 9.89 -14.67 -3.54
CA ASN A 172 9.26 -15.92 -3.10
C ASN A 172 9.73 -17.16 -3.87
N SER A 173 10.57 -16.97 -4.88
CA SER A 173 11.19 -18.08 -5.62
C SER A 173 12.27 -18.77 -4.77
N GLY A 174 12.49 -20.07 -5.03
CA GLY A 174 13.58 -20.81 -4.39
C GLY A 174 14.97 -20.26 -4.73
N LEU A 175 15.11 -19.58 -5.87
CA LEU A 175 16.38 -19.01 -6.34
C LEU A 175 16.84 -17.80 -5.53
N SER A 176 15.94 -17.15 -4.78
CA SER A 176 16.30 -16.00 -3.94
C SER A 176 16.48 -16.38 -2.47
N ILE A 177 16.50 -17.68 -2.14
CA ILE A 177 16.90 -18.14 -0.81
C ILE A 177 18.40 -17.94 -0.67
N GLY A 178 18.81 -17.14 0.31
CA GLY A 178 20.21 -16.89 0.61
C GLY A 178 20.37 -16.17 1.95
N ASP A 179 21.61 -16.09 2.41
CA ASP A 179 21.95 -15.59 3.76
C ASP A 179 21.43 -14.18 4.04
N TRP A 180 21.29 -13.36 2.99
CA TRP A 180 20.77 -12.00 3.07
C TRP A 180 19.36 -11.93 3.67
N ARG A 181 18.54 -12.99 3.57
CA ARG A 181 17.20 -13.00 4.19
C ARG A 181 17.23 -13.11 5.70
N ASN A 182 18.32 -13.62 6.26
CA ASN A 182 18.54 -13.70 7.69
C ASN A 182 19.32 -12.50 8.21
N MET A 183 19.64 -11.52 7.36
CA MET A 183 20.36 -10.31 7.75
C MET A 183 19.39 -9.16 7.99
N VAL A 184 19.46 -8.54 9.17
CA VAL A 184 18.67 -7.37 9.52
C VAL A 184 19.62 -6.25 9.91
N ALA A 185 19.53 -5.13 9.20
CA ALA A 185 20.30 -3.93 9.48
C ALA A 185 19.50 -2.97 10.36
N PHE A 186 20.12 -2.47 11.42
CA PHE A 186 19.61 -1.39 12.27
C PHE A 186 20.43 -0.14 11.97
N VAL A 187 19.77 0.87 11.43
CA VAL A 187 20.39 2.12 11.00
C VAL A 187 20.00 3.21 11.97
N ALA A 188 20.96 3.99 12.45
CA ALA A 188 20.75 5.14 13.32
C ALA A 188 21.35 6.39 12.69
N ASP A 189 20.64 7.51 12.83
CA ASP A 189 21.13 8.84 12.46
C ASP A 189 22.30 9.27 13.35
N ASP A 190 22.90 10.43 13.07
CA ASP A 190 24.00 10.98 13.86
C ASP A 190 23.58 11.24 15.32
N GLY A 191 24.56 11.08 16.22
CA GLY A 191 24.34 11.30 17.64
C GLY A 191 24.36 12.79 17.98
N ASP A 192 23.35 13.27 18.70
CA ASP A 192 23.38 14.58 19.34
C ASP A 192 23.49 14.43 20.86
N ALA A 193 24.55 15.01 21.43
CA ALA A 193 24.74 15.07 22.88
C ALA A 193 23.59 15.80 23.60
N SER A 194 22.83 16.65 22.90
CA SER A 194 21.67 17.37 23.42
C SER A 194 20.41 16.52 23.52
N ASP A 195 20.31 15.45 22.73
CA ASP A 195 19.19 14.49 22.75
C ASP A 195 19.55 13.14 23.39
N GLY A 196 20.80 12.98 23.83
CA GLY A 196 21.29 11.75 24.47
C GLY A 196 21.53 10.61 23.49
N ASN A 197 21.84 10.91 22.22
CA ASN A 197 21.99 9.95 21.13
C ASN A 197 20.73 9.07 20.96
N THR A 198 19.56 9.71 20.98
CA THR A 198 18.25 9.01 21.04
C THR A 198 18.10 7.97 19.93
N HIS A 199 18.54 8.29 18.70
CA HIS A 199 18.41 7.39 17.56
C HIS A 199 19.29 6.14 17.65
N MET A 200 20.51 6.27 18.19
CA MET A 200 21.39 5.12 18.43
C MET A 200 20.80 4.20 19.51
N TRP A 201 20.28 4.78 20.59
CA TRP A 201 19.63 4.02 21.65
C TRP A 201 18.38 3.27 21.15
N GLN A 202 17.58 3.89 20.29
CA GLN A 202 16.42 3.25 19.66
C GLN A 202 16.83 2.09 18.75
N ALA A 203 17.84 2.29 17.90
CA ALA A 203 18.38 1.24 17.03
C ALA A 203 18.95 0.07 17.83
N ASP A 204 19.73 0.35 18.88
CA ASP A 204 20.26 -0.67 19.79
C ASP A 204 19.16 -1.43 20.51
N SER A 205 18.13 -0.72 21.00
CA SER A 205 17.00 -1.34 21.69
C SER A 205 16.25 -2.32 20.79
N LEU A 206 15.98 -1.94 19.54
CA LEU A 206 15.34 -2.83 18.57
C LEU A 206 16.25 -4.01 18.19
N ALA A 207 17.55 -3.75 18.00
CA ALA A 207 18.52 -4.80 17.70
C ALA A 207 18.61 -5.84 18.83
N ASN A 208 18.64 -5.40 20.08
CA ASN A 208 18.69 -6.28 21.24
C ASN A 208 17.41 -7.12 21.35
N ILE A 209 16.23 -6.56 21.08
CA ILE A 209 14.99 -7.33 21.04
C ILE A 209 15.07 -8.49 20.03
N ILE A 210 15.66 -8.24 18.86
CA ILE A 210 15.83 -9.29 17.85
C ILE A 210 16.90 -10.29 18.29
N ALA A 211 18.04 -9.84 18.81
CA ALA A 211 19.12 -10.69 19.29
C ALA A 211 18.66 -11.66 20.38
N ASP A 212 17.84 -11.17 21.32
CA ASP A 212 17.34 -11.94 22.45
C ASP A 212 16.29 -12.99 22.03
N LYS A 213 15.52 -12.71 20.98
CA LYS A 213 14.40 -13.57 20.55
C LYS A 213 14.76 -14.54 19.43
N TYR A 214 15.73 -14.20 18.57
CA TYR A 214 15.98 -14.92 17.32
C TYR A 214 17.47 -15.17 17.12
N SER A 215 17.96 -16.34 17.51
CA SER A 215 19.36 -16.75 17.36
C SER A 215 19.78 -17.02 15.92
N ASN A 216 18.84 -17.06 14.98
CA ASN A 216 19.06 -17.35 13.55
C ASN A 216 19.06 -16.09 12.66
N ILE A 217 18.98 -14.89 13.26
CA ILE A 217 19.08 -13.61 12.55
C ILE A 217 20.46 -13.01 12.78
N ASN A 218 21.13 -12.67 11.70
CA ASN A 218 22.38 -11.91 11.70
C ASN A 218 22.04 -10.41 11.79
N ILE A 219 22.57 -9.74 12.81
CA ILE A 219 22.30 -8.32 13.05
C ILE A 219 23.48 -7.51 12.55
N ASP A 220 23.20 -6.50 11.74
CA ASP A 220 24.16 -5.47 11.33
C ASP A 220 23.72 -4.11 11.89
N LYS A 221 24.66 -3.31 12.39
CA LYS A 221 24.39 -2.00 13.00
C LYS A 221 25.16 -0.94 12.24
N ILE A 222 24.44 -0.03 11.58
CA ILE A 222 25.00 0.99 10.69
C ILE A 222 24.68 2.36 11.28
N TYR A 223 25.60 2.92 12.05
CA TYR A 223 25.41 4.22 12.72
C TYR A 223 26.22 5.27 11.99
N LEU A 224 25.61 6.41 11.67
CA LEU A 224 26.25 7.46 10.86
C LEU A 224 27.58 7.92 11.47
N ASP A 225 27.65 8.04 12.80
CA ASP A 225 28.87 8.41 13.55
C ASP A 225 30.00 7.38 13.47
N SER A 226 29.74 6.18 12.95
CA SER A 226 30.76 5.15 12.70
C SER A 226 31.51 5.37 11.37
N TYR A 227 31.09 6.34 10.57
CA TYR A 227 31.69 6.67 9.27
C TYR A 227 32.25 8.09 9.26
N ASN A 228 33.33 8.31 8.50
CA ASN A 228 33.87 9.66 8.31
C ASN A 228 32.89 10.49 7.50
N GLN A 229 32.56 11.69 7.98
CA GLN A 229 31.76 12.65 7.23
C GLN A 229 32.59 13.24 6.08
N GLU A 230 32.08 13.15 4.87
CA GLU A 230 32.64 13.86 3.71
C GLU A 230 31.75 15.07 3.38
N SER A 231 32.35 16.26 3.34
CA SER A 231 31.68 17.47 2.89
C SER A 231 32.03 17.71 1.42
N THR A 232 31.01 17.85 0.57
CA THR A 232 31.13 18.26 -0.84
C THR A 232 30.93 19.75 -1.02
#